data_AF-A0A1S8FCG8-F1
#
_entry.id   AF-A0A1S8FCG8-F1
#
_cell.length_a   1.000
_cell.length_b   1.000
_cell.length_c   1.000
_cell.angle_alpha   90.00
_cell.angle_beta   90.00
_cell.angle_gamma   90.00
#
_symmetry.space_group_name_H-M   'P 1'
#
loop_
_entity.id
_entity.type
_entity.pdbx_description
1 polymer ?
#
loop_
_entity_poly.entity_id
_entity_poly.type
_entity_poly.pdbx_seq_one_letter_code
_entity_poly.pdbx_strand_id
1 'polypeptide(L)'
;MAEPLVNQYGADVPEAIARMISAVHPKFESKKFMRDALQGYEALALMPRGKHIAQALHKHLPTDYPKAVDILLASLDQPHGRPEGLSLASFLYLPHTMFVAEFGLDHFEDSMRAQHALTQRFTAEFSIRTFFQKHEAATLARFKQWATDPSVHVRRLVSEGSRPRLPWASRLPSFQKNPAPVLALLDLLKDDPELYVRRSVANNLNDIGKDHPAVLAQTAKQWLKGASEERRWIVQHALRSAVKRGEAAALEVLGFGQSAKAEVSNAHITPKRVVMGEKVNIAFDVSNTSNKAQQVLVDFCIHYVKASGKTSAKVFKLKVLDLVPKETVRLSKTVSTAEMTTRKHHAGAHQVDVLLNGQARVLGAFELVA
;
A
#
# COMPACT_ATOMS: atom_id res chain seq x y z
N MET A 1 1.10 -7.22 -24.52
CA MET A 1 1.45 -7.15 -23.08
C MET A 1 1.95 -5.75 -22.81
N ALA A 2 1.62 -5.14 -21.67
CA ALA A 2 2.24 -3.87 -21.29
C ALA A 2 3.76 -4.07 -21.13
N GLU A 3 4.54 -3.09 -21.56
CA GLU A 3 6.00 -3.11 -21.42
C GLU A 3 6.41 -3.24 -19.94
N PRO A 4 7.44 -4.06 -19.60
CA PRO A 4 7.97 -4.13 -18.24
C PRO A 4 8.35 -2.75 -17.71
N LEU A 5 7.90 -2.40 -16.50
CA LEU A 5 8.16 -1.10 -15.87
C LEU A 5 9.64 -0.70 -15.85
N VAL A 6 10.55 -1.67 -15.73
CA VAL A 6 12.01 -1.42 -15.73
C VAL A 6 12.52 -0.84 -17.05
N ASN A 7 11.86 -1.14 -18.17
CA ASN A 7 12.27 -0.64 -19.49
C ASN A 7 11.95 0.86 -19.67
N GLN A 8 10.99 1.39 -18.92
CA GLN A 8 10.71 2.84 -18.86
C GLN A 8 11.72 3.61 -17.99
N TYR A 9 12.73 2.93 -17.48
CA TYR A 9 13.78 3.46 -16.61
C TYR A 9 15.16 3.19 -17.21
N GLY A 10 15.33 3.61 -18.47
CA GLY A 10 16.51 3.37 -19.29
C GLY A 10 17.62 4.41 -19.09
N ALA A 11 18.51 4.51 -20.07
CA ALA A 11 19.62 5.48 -20.08
C ALA A 11 19.16 6.94 -20.12
N ASP A 12 17.92 7.18 -20.56
CA ASP A 12 17.28 8.50 -20.56
C ASP A 12 17.21 9.13 -19.15
N VAL A 13 17.18 8.30 -18.10
CA VAL A 13 17.12 8.76 -16.71
C VAL A 13 18.45 9.39 -16.27
N PRO A 14 19.60 8.67 -16.26
CA PRO A 14 20.88 9.31 -15.93
C PRO A 14 21.22 10.46 -16.89
N GLU A 15 20.85 10.40 -18.17
CA GLU A 15 21.03 11.54 -19.09
C GLU A 15 20.27 12.79 -18.64
N ALA A 16 19.00 12.62 -18.26
CA ALA A 16 18.17 13.69 -17.74
C ALA A 16 18.77 14.30 -16.46
N ILE A 17 19.19 13.44 -15.51
CA ILE A 17 19.83 13.88 -14.26
C ILE A 17 21.12 14.64 -14.53
N ALA A 18 21.96 14.16 -15.45
CA ALA A 18 23.20 14.83 -15.82
C ALA A 18 22.93 16.23 -16.38
N ARG A 19 21.92 16.37 -17.24
CA ARG A 19 21.50 17.66 -17.80
C ARG A 19 21.02 18.63 -16.71
N MET A 20 20.16 18.16 -15.81
CA MET A 20 19.64 18.96 -14.70
C MET A 20 20.77 19.46 -13.79
N ILE A 21 21.72 18.58 -13.43
CA ILE A 21 22.85 18.93 -12.58
C ILE A 21 23.79 19.88 -13.30
N SER A 22 24.13 19.64 -14.57
CA SER A 22 25.02 20.53 -15.34
C SER A 22 24.48 21.95 -15.47
N ALA A 23 23.15 22.13 -15.50
CA ALA A 23 22.53 23.45 -15.58
C ALA A 23 22.80 24.32 -14.34
N VAL A 24 22.97 23.72 -13.16
CA VAL A 24 23.25 24.42 -11.88
C VAL A 24 24.69 24.24 -11.40
N HIS A 25 25.40 23.26 -11.93
CA HIS A 25 26.79 22.95 -11.61
C HIS A 25 27.59 22.67 -12.90
N PRO A 26 28.03 23.71 -13.63
CA PRO A 26 28.69 23.55 -14.94
C PRO A 26 30.00 22.74 -14.91
N LYS A 27 30.62 22.57 -13.73
CA LYS A 27 31.81 21.74 -13.53
C LYS A 27 31.51 20.25 -13.43
N PHE A 28 30.23 19.85 -13.43
CA PHE A 28 29.83 18.45 -13.38
C PHE A 28 30.38 17.67 -14.59
N GLU A 29 31.13 16.61 -14.34
CA GLU A 29 31.75 15.80 -15.39
C GLU A 29 30.75 14.80 -16.01
N SER A 30 29.72 15.31 -16.70
CA SER A 30 28.58 14.52 -17.19
C SER A 30 28.97 13.29 -17.99
N LYS A 31 30.01 13.38 -18.82
CA LYS A 31 30.52 12.22 -19.59
C LYS A 31 31.07 11.12 -18.68
N LYS A 32 31.77 11.47 -17.60
CA LYS A 32 32.29 10.48 -16.64
C LYS A 32 31.16 9.89 -15.82
N PHE A 33 30.23 10.73 -15.35
CA PHE A 33 29.02 10.28 -14.66
C PHE A 33 28.21 9.28 -15.51
N MET A 34 27.95 9.60 -16.78
CA MET A 34 27.19 8.72 -17.68
C MET A 34 27.86 7.36 -17.88
N ARG A 35 29.20 7.32 -18.04
CA ARG A 35 29.93 6.05 -18.14
C ARG A 35 29.78 5.19 -16.90
N ASP A 36 29.90 5.80 -15.72
CA ASP A 36 29.81 5.08 -14.45
C ASP A 36 28.36 4.65 -14.15
N ALA A 37 27.38 5.51 -14.41
CA ALA A 37 25.96 5.26 -14.15
C ALA A 37 25.32 4.22 -15.09
N LEU A 38 25.94 3.98 -16.26
CA LEU A 38 25.48 2.97 -17.22
C LEU A 38 26.25 1.64 -17.12
N GLN A 39 27.28 1.56 -16.28
CA GLN A 39 28.10 0.36 -16.15
C GLN A 39 27.30 -0.81 -15.55
N GLY A 40 26.98 -1.81 -16.37
CA GLY A 40 26.20 -2.98 -15.93
C GLY A 40 24.72 -2.69 -15.68
N TYR A 41 24.23 -1.52 -16.09
CA TYR A 41 22.89 -1.02 -15.80
C TYR A 41 21.77 -1.90 -16.34
N GLU A 42 21.97 -2.52 -17.52
CA GLU A 42 20.93 -3.34 -18.16
C GLU A 42 20.54 -4.58 -17.36
N ALA A 43 21.47 -5.14 -16.58
CA ALA A 43 21.21 -6.32 -15.75
C ALA A 43 20.46 -6.01 -14.44
N LEU A 44 20.29 -4.72 -14.10
CA LEU A 44 19.71 -4.28 -12.84
C LEU A 44 18.17 -4.16 -12.92
N ALA A 45 17.49 -4.60 -11.86
CA ALA A 45 16.08 -4.28 -11.63
C ALA A 45 15.88 -2.80 -11.24
N LEU A 46 14.62 -2.34 -11.19
CA LEU A 46 14.27 -0.93 -11.00
C LEU A 46 14.91 -0.26 -9.75
N MET A 47 14.75 -0.87 -8.56
CA MET A 47 15.32 -0.29 -7.32
C MET A 47 16.86 -0.30 -7.32
N PRO A 48 17.53 -1.41 -7.72
CA PRO A 48 18.97 -1.41 -7.93
C PRO A 48 19.48 -0.36 -8.93
N ARG A 49 18.74 -0.08 -10.03
CA ARG A 49 19.09 1.00 -10.99
C ARG A 49 19.14 2.36 -10.30
N GLY A 50 18.13 2.69 -9.50
CA GLY A 50 18.13 3.93 -8.72
C GLY A 50 19.34 4.05 -7.80
N LYS A 51 19.71 2.96 -7.12
CA LYS A 51 20.83 2.93 -6.18
C LYS A 51 22.16 3.08 -6.91
N HIS A 52 22.31 2.41 -8.03
CA HIS A 52 23.50 2.48 -8.87
C HIS A 52 23.74 3.91 -9.37
N ILE A 53 22.70 4.61 -9.84
CA ILE A 53 22.80 6.02 -10.22
C ILE A 53 23.16 6.90 -9.01
N ALA A 54 22.59 6.65 -7.83
CA ALA A 54 22.93 7.40 -6.61
C ALA A 54 24.42 7.26 -6.23
N GLN A 55 25.00 6.07 -6.39
CA GLN A 55 26.43 5.83 -6.17
C GLN A 55 27.30 6.54 -7.21
N ALA A 56 26.88 6.56 -8.47
CA ALA A 56 27.55 7.36 -9.50
C ALA A 56 27.46 8.86 -9.18
N LEU A 57 26.30 9.37 -8.72
CA LEU A 57 26.16 10.75 -8.27
C LEU A 57 27.15 11.07 -7.15
N HIS A 58 27.28 10.22 -6.13
CA HIS A 58 28.22 10.41 -5.03
C HIS A 58 29.69 10.46 -5.48
N LYS A 59 30.05 9.71 -6.52
CA LYS A 59 31.40 9.76 -7.09
C LYS A 59 31.69 11.07 -7.85
N HIS A 60 30.67 11.71 -8.42
CA HIS A 60 30.83 12.86 -9.33
C HIS A 60 30.33 14.19 -8.76
N LEU A 61 29.66 14.19 -7.61
CA LEU A 61 29.32 15.38 -6.83
C LEU A 61 30.43 15.71 -5.81
N PRO A 62 30.43 16.93 -5.23
CA PRO A 62 31.35 17.26 -4.14
C PRO A 62 31.28 16.25 -2.99
N THR A 63 32.44 15.90 -2.42
CA THR A 63 32.52 15.00 -1.25
C THR A 63 31.88 15.59 0.01
N ASP A 64 31.75 16.91 0.06
CA ASP A 64 31.03 17.63 1.10
C ASP A 64 29.52 17.48 0.91
N TYR A 65 28.89 16.61 1.71
CA TYR A 65 27.49 16.19 1.54
C TYR A 65 26.50 17.37 1.48
N PRO A 66 26.54 18.39 2.37
CA PRO A 66 25.65 19.54 2.27
C PRO A 66 25.71 20.24 0.91
N LYS A 67 26.93 20.42 0.35
CA LYS A 67 27.10 21.00 -1.00
C LYS A 67 26.53 20.11 -2.09
N ALA A 68 26.72 18.79 -1.99
CA ALA A 68 26.14 17.85 -2.94
C ALA A 68 24.61 17.91 -2.92
N VAL A 69 24.00 17.97 -1.73
CA VAL A 69 22.56 18.14 -1.56
C VAL A 69 22.07 19.46 -2.14
N ASP A 70 22.77 20.56 -1.90
CA ASP A 70 22.40 21.86 -2.46
C ASP A 70 22.37 21.83 -3.99
N ILE A 71 23.35 21.18 -4.62
CA ILE A 71 23.37 20.98 -6.09
C ILE A 71 22.17 20.13 -6.53
N LEU A 72 21.91 19.00 -5.85
CA LEU A 72 20.78 18.14 -6.18
C LEU A 72 19.45 18.88 -6.06
N LEU A 73 19.26 19.68 -5.01
CA LEU A 73 18.04 20.44 -4.78
C LEU A 73 17.87 21.59 -5.78
N ALA A 74 18.95 22.31 -6.10
CA ALA A 74 18.93 23.34 -7.14
C ALA A 74 18.59 22.76 -8.52
N SER A 75 18.92 21.48 -8.77
CA SER A 75 18.64 20.81 -10.04
C SER A 75 17.19 20.37 -10.24
N LEU A 76 16.36 20.31 -9.18
CA LEU A 76 15.04 19.66 -9.24
C LEU A 76 14.06 20.30 -10.22
N ASP A 77 14.13 21.62 -10.39
CA ASP A 77 13.23 22.36 -11.27
C ASP A 77 13.85 22.62 -12.66
N GLN A 78 15.02 22.02 -12.96
CA GLN A 78 15.68 22.18 -14.25
C GLN A 78 14.99 21.33 -15.34
N PRO A 79 14.92 21.82 -16.59
CA PRO A 79 14.37 21.05 -17.71
C PRO A 79 15.12 19.74 -17.91
N HIS A 80 14.42 18.64 -17.71
CA HIS A 80 15.01 17.30 -17.80
C HIS A 80 14.81 16.66 -19.18
N GLY A 81 13.95 17.21 -20.04
CA GLY A 81 13.77 16.77 -21.44
C GLY A 81 13.29 15.33 -21.61
N ARG A 82 12.66 14.74 -20.58
CA ARG A 82 12.04 13.42 -20.69
C ARG A 82 10.62 13.58 -21.27
N PRO A 83 10.14 12.62 -22.07
CA PRO A 83 8.79 12.64 -22.60
C PRO A 83 7.73 12.83 -21.51
N GLU A 84 6.73 13.65 -21.80
CA GLU A 84 5.54 13.78 -20.94
C GLU A 84 4.72 12.48 -20.97
N GLY A 85 3.92 12.25 -19.91
CA GLY A 85 2.99 11.11 -19.86
C GLY A 85 3.60 9.74 -19.52
N LEU A 86 4.90 9.66 -19.22
CA LEU A 86 5.52 8.41 -18.75
C LEU A 86 4.95 7.99 -17.39
N SER A 87 4.58 6.72 -17.27
CA SER A 87 4.00 6.18 -16.01
C SER A 87 4.98 6.23 -14.83
N LEU A 88 6.29 6.25 -15.12
CA LEU A 88 7.39 6.40 -14.16
C LEU A 88 8.10 7.77 -14.26
N ALA A 89 7.41 8.82 -14.71
CA ALA A 89 8.04 10.14 -14.86
C ALA A 89 8.72 10.62 -13.56
N SER A 90 8.04 10.51 -12.42
CA SER A 90 8.57 10.91 -11.11
C SER A 90 9.72 10.05 -10.60
N PHE A 91 9.90 8.82 -11.10
CA PHE A 91 11.03 7.97 -10.71
C PHE A 91 12.39 8.54 -11.14
N LEU A 92 12.41 9.58 -11.98
CA LEU A 92 13.60 10.41 -12.20
C LEU A 92 14.29 10.82 -10.89
N TYR A 93 13.51 11.03 -9.82
CA TYR A 93 14.03 11.43 -8.51
C TYR A 93 14.34 10.26 -7.56
N LEU A 94 14.14 9.01 -7.98
CA LEU A 94 14.52 7.83 -7.19
C LEU A 94 16.02 7.83 -6.81
N PRO A 95 16.98 8.16 -7.69
CA PRO A 95 18.39 8.19 -7.32
C PRO A 95 18.70 9.29 -6.30
N HIS A 96 17.97 10.40 -6.34
CA HIS A 96 18.14 11.50 -5.40
C HIS A 96 17.73 11.09 -3.98
N THR A 97 16.60 10.39 -3.84
CA THR A 97 16.15 9.90 -2.52
C THR A 97 17.07 8.80 -1.99
N MET A 98 17.58 7.93 -2.88
CA MET A 98 18.57 6.92 -2.51
C MET A 98 19.92 7.54 -2.10
N PHE A 99 20.36 8.59 -2.79
CA PHE A 99 21.56 9.34 -2.42
C PHE A 99 21.44 9.90 -1.00
N VAL A 100 20.32 10.53 -0.67
CA VAL A 100 20.06 11.06 0.68
C VAL A 100 20.05 9.93 1.73
N ALA A 101 19.45 8.79 1.42
CA ALA A 101 19.37 7.65 2.33
C ALA A 101 20.73 6.99 2.61
N GLU A 102 21.61 6.92 1.60
CA GLU A 102 22.89 6.22 1.66
C GLU A 102 24.01 7.09 2.22
N PHE A 103 24.02 8.38 1.89
CA PHE A 103 25.14 9.28 2.22
C PHE A 103 24.78 10.38 3.24
N GLY A 104 23.50 10.58 3.56
CA GLY A 104 23.04 11.69 4.40
C GLY A 104 22.88 11.40 5.89
N LEU A 105 23.15 10.17 6.33
CA LEU A 105 22.85 9.74 7.70
C LEU A 105 23.60 10.50 8.80
N ASP A 106 24.70 11.19 8.49
CA ASP A 106 25.44 12.04 9.44
C ASP A 106 25.12 13.53 9.29
N HIS A 107 24.26 13.89 8.34
CA HIS A 107 23.86 15.26 8.02
C HIS A 107 22.33 15.39 8.10
N PHE A 108 21.79 15.24 9.31
CA PHE A 108 20.34 15.10 9.53
C PHE A 108 19.52 16.27 8.97
N GLU A 109 19.93 17.51 9.25
CA GLU A 109 19.17 18.70 8.84
C GLU A 109 19.13 18.89 7.31
N ASP A 110 20.28 18.77 6.65
CA ASP A 110 20.37 18.80 5.19
C ASP A 110 19.58 17.66 4.55
N SER A 111 19.66 16.47 5.14
CA SER A 111 18.86 15.33 4.68
C SER A 111 17.37 15.58 4.84
N MET A 112 16.90 16.08 5.98
CA MET A 112 15.46 16.36 6.18
C MET A 112 14.96 17.42 5.21
N ARG A 113 15.76 18.47 4.94
CA ARG A 113 15.48 19.45 3.89
C ARG A 113 15.36 18.79 2.52
N ALA A 114 16.27 17.87 2.19
CA ALA A 114 16.21 17.15 0.92
C ALA A 114 15.01 16.22 0.81
N GLN A 115 14.68 15.47 1.87
CA GLN A 115 13.52 14.57 1.90
C GLN A 115 12.21 15.35 1.72
N HIS A 116 12.10 16.53 2.35
CA HIS A 116 10.95 17.43 2.20
C HIS A 116 10.75 17.90 0.76
N ALA A 117 11.83 18.33 0.09
CA ALA A 117 11.75 18.75 -1.30
C ALA A 117 11.44 17.56 -2.24
N LEU A 118 12.17 16.46 -2.09
CA LEU A 118 12.06 15.29 -2.97
C LEU A 118 10.72 14.57 -2.86
N THR A 119 10.12 14.51 -1.65
CA THR A 119 8.82 13.84 -1.50
C THR A 119 7.71 14.55 -2.25
N GLN A 120 7.89 15.83 -2.59
CA GLN A 120 6.92 16.61 -3.36
C GLN A 120 7.08 16.41 -4.88
N ARG A 121 8.15 15.75 -5.34
CA ARG A 121 8.38 15.44 -6.77
C ARG A 121 8.24 13.95 -7.08
N PHE A 122 8.52 13.10 -6.09
CA PHE A 122 8.41 11.65 -6.17
C PHE A 122 7.81 11.08 -4.89
N THR A 123 8.66 10.62 -3.98
CA THR A 123 8.33 10.17 -2.63
C THR A 123 9.62 9.93 -1.87
N ALA A 124 9.66 10.35 -0.60
CA ALA A 124 10.75 10.00 0.32
C ALA A 124 10.41 8.77 1.19
N GLU A 125 9.33 8.04 0.89
CA GLU A 125 8.81 6.95 1.75
C GLU A 125 9.82 5.81 1.96
N PHE A 126 10.72 5.59 1.00
CA PHE A 126 11.77 4.57 1.09
C PHE A 126 12.99 5.11 1.85
N SER A 127 13.45 6.29 1.47
CA SER A 127 14.69 6.91 1.96
C SER A 127 14.59 7.35 3.41
N ILE A 128 13.43 7.84 3.86
CA ILE A 128 13.25 8.33 5.24
C ILE A 128 13.39 7.22 6.30
N ARG A 129 13.26 5.96 5.88
CA ARG A 129 13.28 4.80 6.77
C ARG A 129 14.66 4.55 7.38
N THR A 130 15.74 4.88 6.66
CA THR A 130 17.10 4.79 7.22
C THR A 130 17.29 5.79 8.37
N PHE A 131 16.64 6.96 8.28
CA PHE A 131 16.63 7.95 9.35
C PHE A 131 15.79 7.51 10.56
N PHE A 132 14.66 6.81 10.35
CA PHE A 132 13.98 6.17 11.48
C PHE A 132 14.84 5.13 12.18
N GLN A 133 15.64 4.36 11.43
CA GLN A 133 16.50 3.33 11.99
C GLN A 133 17.69 3.90 12.78
N LYS A 134 18.28 5.02 12.34
CA LYS A 134 19.46 5.63 12.99
C LYS A 134 19.09 6.74 13.98
N HIS A 135 18.11 7.57 13.64
CA HIS A 135 17.74 8.82 14.30
C HIS A 135 16.24 8.86 14.63
N GLU A 136 15.71 7.79 15.23
CA GLU A 136 14.26 7.58 15.42
C GLU A 136 13.58 8.79 16.08
N ALA A 137 14.10 9.25 17.21
CA ALA A 137 13.52 10.35 17.98
C ALA A 137 13.50 11.67 17.20
N ALA A 138 14.62 12.02 16.55
CA ALA A 138 14.71 13.25 15.75
C ALA A 138 13.80 13.19 14.52
N THR A 139 13.71 12.03 13.86
CA THR A 139 12.84 11.82 12.70
C THR A 139 11.36 11.91 13.09
N LEU A 140 10.97 11.31 14.23
CA LEU A 140 9.61 11.44 14.78
C LEU A 140 9.28 12.90 15.13
N ALA A 141 10.22 13.66 15.71
CA ALA A 141 10.02 15.07 16.01
C ALA A 141 9.81 15.90 14.73
N ARG A 142 10.61 15.66 13.69
CA ARG A 142 10.43 16.30 12.36
C ARG A 142 9.08 15.92 11.75
N PHE A 143 8.67 14.66 11.85
CA PHE A 143 7.39 14.17 11.33
C PHE A 143 6.18 14.79 12.05
N LYS A 144 6.28 15.07 13.35
CA LYS A 144 5.23 15.81 14.07
C LYS A 144 5.05 17.23 13.52
N GLN A 145 6.15 17.91 13.16
CA GLN A 145 6.09 19.23 12.52
C GLN A 145 5.50 19.13 11.12
N TRP A 146 5.93 18.13 10.34
CA TRP A 146 5.44 17.91 8.97
C TRP A 146 3.99 17.45 8.88
N ALA A 147 3.38 17.02 9.98
CA ALA A 147 1.97 16.62 10.00
C ALA A 147 1.02 17.79 9.67
N THR A 148 1.46 19.03 9.87
CA THR A 148 0.71 20.24 9.54
C THR A 148 1.30 21.00 8.34
N ASP A 149 2.17 20.36 7.55
CA ASP A 149 2.79 20.99 6.40
C ASP A 149 1.75 21.38 5.33
N PRO A 150 1.85 22.54 4.67
CA PRO A 150 0.92 22.91 3.61
C PRO A 150 0.91 21.90 2.45
N SER A 151 2.03 21.22 2.20
CA SER A 151 2.16 20.22 1.14
C SER A 151 1.52 18.90 1.50
N VAL A 152 0.54 18.50 0.70
CA VAL A 152 -0.17 17.20 0.82
C VAL A 152 0.79 16.01 0.71
N HIS A 153 1.89 16.17 -0.05
CA HIS A 153 2.91 15.13 -0.22
C HIS A 153 3.77 14.95 1.04
N VAL A 154 4.06 16.04 1.75
CA VAL A 154 4.82 16.01 2.99
C VAL A 154 3.96 15.43 4.12
N ARG A 155 2.70 15.84 4.24
CA ARG A 155 1.76 15.22 5.21
C ARG A 155 1.55 13.74 4.91
N ARG A 156 1.42 13.35 3.64
CA ARG A 156 1.35 11.93 3.26
C ARG A 156 2.62 11.17 3.64
N LEU A 157 3.82 11.76 3.46
CA LEU A 157 5.08 11.14 3.87
C LEU A 157 5.10 10.82 5.37
N VAL A 158 4.52 11.69 6.20
CA VAL A 158 4.44 11.46 7.65
C VAL A 158 3.75 10.13 7.97
N SER A 159 2.62 9.87 7.33
CA SER A 159 1.92 8.58 7.47
C SER A 159 2.63 7.45 6.71
N GLU A 160 3.05 7.66 5.46
CA GLU A 160 3.55 6.57 4.61
C GLU A 160 4.93 6.08 5.03
N GLY A 161 5.85 7.03 5.27
CA GLY A 161 7.23 6.73 5.64
C GLY A 161 7.35 6.02 6.99
N SER A 162 6.40 6.28 7.90
CA SER A 162 6.32 5.64 9.22
C SER A 162 5.57 4.30 9.22
N ARG A 163 5.11 3.80 8.06
CA ARG A 163 4.40 2.51 7.97
C ARG A 163 5.27 1.36 8.49
N PRO A 164 4.79 0.54 9.43
CA PRO A 164 5.54 -0.62 9.91
C PRO A 164 5.82 -1.65 8.80
N ARG A 165 4.90 -1.79 7.83
CA ARG A 165 4.93 -2.81 6.77
C ARG A 165 4.74 -2.22 5.37
N LEU A 166 5.46 -1.13 5.07
CA LEU A 166 5.45 -0.50 3.75
C LEU A 166 5.85 -1.51 2.64
N PRO A 167 5.05 -1.67 1.57
CA PRO A 167 5.44 -2.49 0.42
C PRO A 167 6.74 -2.00 -0.22
N TRP A 168 7.53 -2.92 -0.76
CA TRP A 168 8.81 -2.65 -1.46
C TRP A 168 9.93 -2.05 -0.59
N ALA A 169 9.66 -1.73 0.67
CA ALA A 169 10.64 -1.25 1.63
C ALA A 169 10.95 -2.31 2.69
N SER A 170 12.10 -2.15 3.36
CA SER A 170 12.38 -2.86 4.61
C SER A 170 11.30 -2.52 5.65
N ARG A 171 10.89 -3.49 6.48
CA ARG A 171 9.98 -3.21 7.61
C ARG A 171 10.68 -2.32 8.64
N LEU A 172 9.91 -1.69 9.52
CA LEU A 172 10.42 -0.99 10.71
C LEU A 172 10.08 -1.84 11.94
N PRO A 173 10.98 -2.73 12.40
CA PRO A 173 10.68 -3.66 13.49
C PRO A 173 10.35 -2.94 14.80
N SER A 174 10.95 -1.79 15.09
CA SER A 174 10.63 -0.98 16.28
C SER A 174 9.16 -0.57 16.29
N PHE A 175 8.64 -0.08 15.17
CA PHE A 175 7.23 0.31 15.02
C PHE A 175 6.27 -0.88 14.90
N GLN A 176 6.74 -2.03 14.41
CA GLN A 176 5.97 -3.27 14.49
C GLN A 176 5.87 -3.77 15.94
N LYS A 177 6.92 -3.60 16.75
CA LYS A 177 6.92 -4.01 18.16
C LYS A 177 6.08 -3.05 19.01
N ASN A 178 6.25 -1.75 18.81
CA ASN A 178 5.52 -0.71 19.53
C ASN A 178 4.92 0.32 18.54
N PRO A 179 3.61 0.27 18.27
CA PRO A 179 2.98 1.16 17.29
C PRO A 179 2.67 2.56 17.86
N ALA A 180 2.87 2.81 19.16
CA ALA A 180 2.46 4.06 19.80
C ALA A 180 3.04 5.34 19.15
N PRO A 181 4.34 5.41 18.75
CA PRO A 181 4.87 6.59 18.07
C PRO A 181 4.20 6.85 16.72
N VAL A 182 3.86 5.79 15.98
CA VAL A 182 3.19 5.90 14.69
C VAL A 182 1.74 6.34 14.88
N LEU A 183 1.02 5.77 15.85
CA LEU A 183 -0.36 6.17 16.17
C LEU A 183 -0.45 7.65 16.53
N ALA A 184 0.52 8.19 17.28
CA ALA A 184 0.57 9.60 17.60
C ALA A 184 0.68 10.49 16.34
N LEU A 185 1.39 10.05 15.30
CA LEU A 185 1.44 10.75 14.01
C LEU A 185 0.12 10.60 13.24
N LEU A 186 -0.47 9.40 13.24
CA LEU A 186 -1.74 9.15 12.55
C LEU A 186 -2.89 9.94 13.19
N ASP A 187 -2.87 10.16 14.50
CA ASP A 187 -3.85 10.97 15.21
C ASP A 187 -3.85 12.44 14.76
N LEU A 188 -2.70 12.97 14.34
CA LEU A 188 -2.58 14.32 13.77
C LEU A 188 -3.18 14.40 12.34
N LEU A 189 -3.24 13.27 11.63
CA LEU A 189 -3.60 13.19 10.21
C LEU A 189 -4.98 12.56 9.95
N LYS A 190 -5.66 12.07 10.98
CA LYS A 190 -6.94 11.34 10.85
C LYS A 190 -8.10 12.19 10.31
N ASP A 191 -7.91 13.50 10.24
CA ASP A 191 -8.87 14.49 9.73
C ASP A 191 -8.33 15.28 8.54
N ASP A 192 -7.27 14.79 7.89
CA ASP A 192 -6.68 15.48 6.75
C ASP A 192 -7.72 15.67 5.63
N PRO A 193 -7.84 16.88 5.03
CA PRO A 193 -8.80 17.16 3.97
C PRO A 193 -8.48 16.39 2.67
N GLU A 194 -7.27 15.87 2.50
CA GLU A 194 -6.84 15.20 1.27
C GLU A 194 -7.01 13.68 1.32
N LEU A 195 -7.76 13.13 0.38
CA LEU A 195 -7.94 11.67 0.26
C LEU A 195 -6.59 10.94 0.08
N TYR A 196 -5.62 11.56 -0.58
CA TYR A 196 -4.27 11.02 -0.75
C TYR A 196 -3.59 10.74 0.60
N VAL A 197 -3.69 11.67 1.56
CA VAL A 197 -3.16 11.52 2.91
C VAL A 197 -3.99 10.50 3.70
N ARG A 198 -5.33 10.65 3.70
CA ARG A 198 -6.24 9.73 4.41
C ARG A 198 -6.06 8.28 4.01
N ARG A 199 -5.81 8.00 2.73
CA ARG A 199 -5.54 6.65 2.23
C ARG A 199 -4.26 6.08 2.81
N SER A 200 -3.22 6.90 2.96
CA SER A 200 -2.00 6.50 3.66
C SER A 200 -2.28 6.19 5.13
N VAL A 201 -3.02 7.06 5.84
CA VAL A 201 -3.38 6.88 7.26
C VAL A 201 -4.11 5.55 7.46
N ALA A 202 -5.11 5.28 6.62
CA ALA A 202 -5.88 4.04 6.68
C ALA A 202 -5.04 2.79 6.31
N ASN A 203 -4.06 2.92 5.42
CA ASN A 203 -3.12 1.84 5.11
C ASN A 203 -2.15 1.58 6.27
N ASN A 204 -1.66 2.63 6.92
CA ASN A 204 -0.77 2.53 8.07
C ASN A 204 -1.49 1.87 9.26
N LEU A 205 -2.69 2.34 9.60
CA LEU A 205 -3.50 1.75 10.67
C LEU A 205 -3.84 0.27 10.39
N ASN A 206 -4.13 -0.08 9.12
CA ASN A 206 -4.30 -1.48 8.71
C ASN A 206 -3.01 -2.31 8.87
N ASP A 207 -1.83 -1.73 8.65
CA ASP A 207 -0.56 -2.41 8.87
C ASP A 207 -0.32 -2.68 10.35
N ILE A 208 -0.61 -1.70 11.22
CA ILE A 208 -0.57 -1.86 12.68
C ILE A 208 -1.44 -3.03 13.12
N GLY A 209 -2.68 -3.12 12.61
CA GLY A 209 -3.61 -4.19 12.97
C GLY A 209 -3.24 -5.60 12.46
N LYS A 210 -2.15 -5.78 11.70
CA LYS A 210 -1.61 -7.10 11.39
C LYS A 210 -0.83 -7.70 12.56
N ASP A 211 -0.26 -6.85 13.41
CA ASP A 211 0.53 -7.23 14.58
C ASP A 211 -0.23 -6.91 15.89
N HIS A 212 -1.08 -5.88 15.88
CA HIS A 212 -1.80 -5.36 17.05
C HIS A 212 -3.31 -5.23 16.80
N PRO A 213 -4.06 -6.33 16.63
CA PRO A 213 -5.49 -6.29 16.29
C PRO A 213 -6.35 -5.57 17.35
N ALA A 214 -6.03 -5.73 18.64
CA ALA A 214 -6.72 -5.04 19.73
C ALA A 214 -6.53 -3.51 19.65
N VAL A 215 -5.30 -3.07 19.38
CA VAL A 215 -4.97 -1.63 19.22
C VAL A 215 -5.68 -1.05 18.00
N LEU A 216 -5.73 -1.77 16.89
CA LEU A 216 -6.51 -1.39 15.70
C LEU A 216 -7.99 -1.17 16.06
N ALA A 217 -8.63 -2.14 16.71
CA ALA A 217 -10.05 -2.07 17.06
C ALA A 217 -10.33 -0.93 18.05
N GLN A 218 -9.51 -0.77 19.09
CA GLN A 218 -9.64 0.31 20.07
C GLN A 218 -9.48 1.69 19.42
N THR A 219 -8.46 1.87 18.58
CA THR A 219 -8.21 3.12 17.85
C THR A 219 -9.39 3.44 16.93
N ALA A 220 -9.85 2.45 16.16
CA ALA A 220 -10.99 2.62 15.26
C ALA A 220 -12.28 3.00 16.01
N LYS A 221 -12.58 2.34 17.13
CA LYS A 221 -13.73 2.68 18.00
C LYS A 221 -13.64 4.10 18.51
N GLN A 222 -12.45 4.53 18.93
CA GLN A 222 -12.23 5.90 19.40
C GLN A 222 -12.39 6.92 18.27
N TRP A 223 -11.83 6.64 17.10
CA TRP A 223 -11.89 7.54 15.95
C TRP A 223 -13.31 7.70 15.39
N LEU A 224 -14.19 6.71 15.53
CA LEU A 224 -15.60 6.82 15.12
C LEU A 224 -16.43 7.79 15.98
N LYS A 225 -15.99 8.13 17.20
CA LYS A 225 -16.72 9.09 18.05
C LYS A 225 -16.68 10.47 17.40
N GLY A 226 -17.85 11.01 17.08
CA GLY A 226 -17.98 12.33 16.42
C GLY A 226 -17.33 12.39 15.04
N ALA A 227 -17.12 11.25 14.36
CA ALA A 227 -16.40 11.21 13.10
C ALA A 227 -17.16 11.92 11.96
N SER A 228 -16.41 12.66 11.13
CA SER A 228 -16.87 13.07 9.80
C SER A 228 -16.99 11.86 8.86
N GLU A 229 -17.54 12.06 7.66
CA GLU A 229 -17.60 11.00 6.64
C GLU A 229 -16.19 10.52 6.23
N GLU A 230 -15.25 11.46 6.12
CA GLU A 230 -13.85 11.22 5.77
C GLU A 230 -13.15 10.35 6.83
N ARG A 231 -13.37 10.65 8.12
CA ARG A 231 -12.78 9.86 9.20
C ARG A 231 -13.43 8.47 9.29
N ARG A 232 -14.75 8.36 9.05
CA ARG A 232 -15.43 7.05 8.95
C ARG A 232 -14.84 6.22 7.80
N TRP A 233 -14.57 6.84 6.65
CA TRP A 233 -13.93 6.19 5.52
C TRP A 233 -12.53 5.65 5.89
N ILE A 234 -11.72 6.41 6.63
CA ILE A 234 -10.42 5.94 7.13
C ILE A 234 -10.59 4.68 7.98
N VAL A 235 -11.52 4.70 8.94
CA VAL A 235 -11.76 3.57 9.83
C VAL A 235 -12.21 2.33 9.05
N GLN A 236 -13.18 2.47 8.15
CA GLN A 236 -13.66 1.36 7.31
C GLN A 236 -12.54 0.77 6.46
N HIS A 237 -11.73 1.63 5.82
CA HIS A 237 -10.61 1.17 5.01
C HIS A 237 -9.53 0.53 5.89
N ALA A 238 -9.23 1.07 7.08
CA ALA A 238 -8.24 0.51 8.00
C ALA A 238 -8.62 -0.89 8.52
N LEU A 239 -9.90 -1.14 8.77
CA LEU A 239 -10.40 -2.43 9.28
C LEU A 239 -10.52 -3.52 8.20
N ARG A 240 -10.37 -3.18 6.91
CA ARG A 240 -10.66 -4.07 5.77
C ARG A 240 -10.03 -5.46 5.87
N SER A 241 -8.78 -5.56 6.35
CA SER A 241 -8.10 -6.85 6.48
C SER A 241 -8.58 -7.64 7.68
N ALA A 242 -8.80 -6.99 8.83
CA ALA A 242 -9.32 -7.62 10.04
C ALA A 242 -10.75 -8.17 9.82
N VAL A 243 -11.60 -7.39 9.16
CA VAL A 243 -12.96 -7.81 8.78
C VAL A 243 -12.92 -9.02 7.85
N LYS A 244 -12.01 -9.02 6.85
CA LYS A 244 -11.82 -10.19 5.97
C LYS A 244 -11.32 -11.43 6.70
N ARG A 245 -10.67 -11.28 7.86
CA ARG A 245 -10.24 -12.40 8.72
C ARG A 245 -11.32 -12.81 9.72
N GLY A 246 -12.48 -12.14 9.74
CA GLY A 246 -13.56 -12.43 10.68
C GLY A 246 -13.24 -12.01 12.12
N GLU A 247 -12.35 -11.03 12.32
CA GLU A 247 -12.00 -10.59 13.68
C GLU A 247 -13.17 -9.90 14.37
N ALA A 248 -13.65 -10.48 15.48
CA ALA A 248 -14.87 -10.06 16.17
C ALA A 248 -14.84 -8.58 16.57
N ALA A 249 -13.73 -8.09 17.14
CA ALA A 249 -13.62 -6.70 17.56
C ALA A 249 -13.69 -5.72 16.36
N ALA A 250 -13.12 -6.08 15.21
CA ALA A 250 -13.20 -5.25 14.00
C ALA A 250 -14.62 -5.23 13.41
N LEU A 251 -15.31 -6.36 13.44
CA LEU A 251 -16.72 -6.47 13.04
C LEU A 251 -17.62 -5.66 13.97
N GLU A 252 -17.42 -5.75 15.29
CA GLU A 252 -18.16 -4.99 16.31
C GLU A 252 -18.03 -3.49 16.08
N VAL A 253 -16.82 -2.98 15.81
CA VAL A 253 -16.57 -1.56 15.52
C VAL A 253 -17.40 -1.06 14.33
N LEU A 254 -17.66 -1.92 13.34
CA LEU A 254 -18.46 -1.59 12.16
C LEU A 254 -19.96 -1.91 12.32
N GLY A 255 -20.41 -2.35 13.50
CA GLY A 255 -21.81 -2.70 13.75
C GLY A 255 -22.20 -4.14 13.37
N PHE A 256 -21.23 -4.99 13.03
CA PHE A 256 -21.45 -6.38 12.61
C PHE A 256 -20.96 -7.41 13.64
N GLY A 257 -20.86 -7.02 14.92
CA GLY A 257 -20.38 -7.91 15.99
C GLY A 257 -21.37 -9.01 16.39
N GLN A 258 -22.66 -8.84 16.08
CA GLN A 258 -23.69 -9.84 16.38
C GLN A 258 -23.89 -10.80 15.20
N SER A 259 -24.21 -12.05 15.50
CA SER A 259 -24.63 -13.04 14.50
C SER A 259 -25.81 -12.50 13.69
N ALA A 260 -25.71 -12.56 12.36
CA ALA A 260 -26.81 -12.19 11.49
C ALA A 260 -28.00 -13.15 11.72
N LYS A 261 -29.19 -12.60 11.98
CA LYS A 261 -30.44 -13.38 12.02
C LYS A 261 -30.95 -13.55 10.58
N ALA A 262 -30.15 -14.23 9.79
CA ALA A 262 -30.39 -14.46 8.37
C ALA A 262 -30.10 -15.91 8.00
N GLU A 263 -30.79 -16.40 6.98
CA GLU A 263 -30.60 -17.72 6.37
C GLU A 263 -30.05 -17.60 4.96
N VAL A 264 -29.38 -18.66 4.52
CA VAL A 264 -28.81 -18.76 3.18
C VAL A 264 -29.47 -19.92 2.48
N SER A 265 -29.98 -19.67 1.29
CA SER A 265 -30.70 -20.68 0.50
C SER A 265 -30.34 -20.54 -0.99
N ASN A 266 -30.85 -21.46 -1.81
CA ASN A 266 -30.71 -21.44 -3.27
C ASN A 266 -29.24 -21.25 -3.73
N ALA A 267 -28.28 -21.90 -3.07
CA ALA A 267 -26.88 -21.82 -3.43
C ALA A 267 -26.60 -22.58 -4.73
N HIS A 268 -26.00 -21.90 -5.70
CA HIS A 268 -25.64 -22.42 -7.02
C HIS A 268 -24.21 -22.02 -7.35
N ILE A 269 -23.39 -23.00 -7.70
CA ILE A 269 -22.02 -22.80 -8.19
C ILE A 269 -21.94 -23.41 -9.59
N THR A 270 -21.73 -22.57 -10.60
CA THR A 270 -21.79 -22.99 -12.01
C THR A 270 -20.60 -22.46 -12.81
N PRO A 271 -19.91 -23.33 -13.58
CA PRO A 271 -20.08 -24.78 -13.65
C PRO A 271 -19.51 -25.49 -12.39
N LYS A 272 -19.93 -26.73 -12.14
CA LYS A 272 -19.40 -27.57 -11.05
C LYS A 272 -17.98 -28.07 -11.32
N ARG A 273 -17.59 -28.17 -12.59
CA ARG A 273 -16.24 -28.46 -13.06
C ARG A 273 -15.79 -27.30 -13.94
N VAL A 274 -14.73 -26.61 -13.54
CA VAL A 274 -14.23 -25.38 -14.16
C VAL A 274 -12.86 -25.67 -14.75
N VAL A 275 -12.64 -25.32 -16.02
CA VAL A 275 -11.30 -25.41 -16.61
C VAL A 275 -10.47 -24.20 -16.17
N MET A 276 -9.17 -24.38 -15.90
CA MET A 276 -8.26 -23.27 -15.60
C MET A 276 -8.29 -22.23 -16.73
N GLY A 277 -8.35 -20.94 -16.38
CA GLY A 277 -8.57 -19.88 -17.35
C GLY A 277 -10.02 -19.40 -17.45
N GLU A 278 -10.99 -20.26 -17.13
CA GLU A 278 -12.41 -19.94 -17.26
C GLU A 278 -12.96 -19.14 -16.06
N LYS A 279 -14.29 -19.12 -15.93
CA LYS A 279 -15.02 -18.37 -14.90
C LYS A 279 -16.01 -19.30 -14.21
N VAL A 280 -16.18 -19.09 -12.90
CA VAL A 280 -17.20 -19.73 -12.08
C VAL A 280 -18.14 -18.66 -11.52
N ASN A 281 -19.45 -18.88 -11.63
CA ASN A 281 -20.47 -18.08 -10.98
C ASN A 281 -20.88 -18.72 -9.66
N ILE A 282 -20.91 -17.92 -8.60
CA ILE A 282 -21.36 -18.30 -7.27
C ILE A 282 -22.57 -17.43 -6.97
N ALA A 283 -23.74 -18.03 -6.77
CA ALA A 283 -24.97 -17.33 -6.49
C ALA A 283 -25.76 -17.99 -5.36
N PHE A 284 -26.39 -17.19 -4.50
CA PHE A 284 -27.12 -17.65 -3.33
C PHE A 284 -28.10 -16.56 -2.86
N ASP A 285 -29.07 -16.95 -2.06
CA ASP A 285 -30.04 -16.03 -1.45
C ASP A 285 -29.67 -15.77 0.00
N VAL A 286 -29.93 -14.56 0.48
CA VAL A 286 -29.85 -14.21 1.90
C VAL A 286 -31.21 -13.70 2.34
N SER A 287 -31.81 -14.39 3.32
CA SER A 287 -33.15 -14.09 3.83
C SER A 287 -33.10 -13.61 5.28
N ASN A 288 -33.75 -12.49 5.59
CA ASN A 288 -33.91 -12.04 6.98
C ASN A 288 -34.95 -12.91 7.69
N THR A 289 -34.53 -13.70 8.68
CA THR A 289 -35.44 -14.60 9.40
C THR A 289 -36.16 -13.91 10.55
N SER A 290 -35.72 -12.71 10.93
CA SER A 290 -36.29 -11.95 12.04
C SER A 290 -37.50 -11.11 11.63
N ASN A 291 -38.20 -10.57 12.63
CA ASN A 291 -39.29 -9.60 12.47
C ASN A 291 -38.79 -8.14 12.52
N LYS A 292 -37.48 -7.89 12.47
CA LYS A 292 -36.87 -6.56 12.52
C LYS A 292 -35.98 -6.34 11.31
N ALA A 293 -35.84 -5.09 10.89
CA ALA A 293 -34.81 -4.72 9.92
C ALA A 293 -33.41 -4.93 10.53
N GLN A 294 -32.45 -5.35 9.72
CA GLN A 294 -31.06 -5.52 10.15
C GLN A 294 -30.08 -5.27 9.00
N GLN A 295 -28.88 -4.83 9.35
CA GLN A 295 -27.76 -4.79 8.41
C GLN A 295 -26.96 -6.09 8.47
N VAL A 296 -26.66 -6.66 7.31
CA VAL A 296 -25.84 -7.88 7.18
C VAL A 296 -24.66 -7.60 6.28
N LEU A 297 -23.45 -7.72 6.82
CA LEU A 297 -22.24 -7.74 6.02
C LEU A 297 -22.11 -9.12 5.37
N VAL A 298 -22.21 -9.16 4.04
CA VAL A 298 -22.04 -10.37 3.24
C VAL A 298 -20.72 -10.31 2.51
N ASP A 299 -19.86 -11.30 2.78
CA ASP A 299 -18.66 -11.61 2.02
C ASP A 299 -18.74 -13.08 1.56
N PHE A 300 -17.82 -13.53 0.70
CA PHE A 300 -17.65 -14.96 0.43
C PHE A 300 -16.19 -15.34 0.42
N CYS A 301 -15.91 -16.61 0.67
CA CYS A 301 -14.59 -17.18 0.74
C CYS A 301 -14.47 -18.36 -0.22
N ILE A 302 -13.39 -18.40 -1.00
CA ILE A 302 -12.97 -19.60 -1.73
C ILE A 302 -11.76 -20.18 -1.04
N HIS A 303 -11.84 -21.46 -0.69
CA HIS A 303 -10.74 -22.25 -0.14
C HIS A 303 -9.91 -22.82 -1.29
N TYR A 304 -8.91 -22.04 -1.72
CA TYR A 304 -8.08 -22.42 -2.87
C TYR A 304 -7.12 -23.55 -2.51
N VAL A 305 -7.08 -24.58 -3.37
CA VAL A 305 -6.06 -25.64 -3.30
C VAL A 305 -4.68 -25.04 -3.56
N LYS A 306 -3.69 -25.45 -2.77
CA LYS A 306 -2.29 -25.07 -2.92
C LYS A 306 -1.49 -26.21 -3.53
N ALA A 307 -0.26 -25.91 -3.98
CA ALA A 307 0.71 -26.91 -4.43
C ALA A 307 0.89 -28.08 -3.44
N SER A 308 0.71 -27.83 -2.14
CA SER A 308 0.81 -28.86 -1.09
C SER A 308 -0.46 -29.72 -0.91
N GLY A 309 -1.49 -29.55 -1.74
CA GLY A 309 -2.81 -30.20 -1.58
C GLY A 309 -3.70 -29.61 -0.48
N LYS A 310 -3.14 -28.90 0.49
CA LYS A 310 -3.89 -28.12 1.51
C LYS A 310 -4.68 -26.98 0.87
N THR A 311 -5.71 -26.50 1.56
CA THR A 311 -6.52 -25.35 1.14
C THR A 311 -6.16 -24.07 1.90
N SER A 312 -6.46 -22.92 1.29
CA SER A 312 -6.30 -21.61 1.91
C SER A 312 -7.45 -20.68 1.55
N ALA A 313 -8.09 -20.15 2.59
CA ALA A 313 -9.20 -19.21 2.48
C ALA A 313 -8.78 -17.89 1.81
N LYS A 314 -9.50 -17.50 0.76
CA LYS A 314 -9.45 -16.17 0.17
C LYS A 314 -10.82 -15.52 0.26
N VAL A 315 -10.93 -14.51 1.11
CA VAL A 315 -12.15 -13.72 1.27
C VAL A 315 -12.25 -12.61 0.23
N PHE A 316 -13.42 -12.53 -0.40
CA PHE A 316 -13.83 -11.54 -1.36
C PHE A 316 -14.96 -10.68 -0.75
N LYS A 317 -14.84 -9.36 -0.92
CA LYS A 317 -15.91 -8.44 -0.52
C LYS A 317 -17.10 -8.58 -1.45
N LEU A 318 -18.30 -8.62 -0.87
CA LEU A 318 -19.53 -8.68 -1.67
C LEU A 318 -20.41 -7.44 -1.44
N LYS A 319 -21.18 -7.37 -0.35
CA LYS A 319 -22.06 -6.20 -0.09
C LYS A 319 -22.48 -6.14 1.38
N VAL A 320 -22.80 -4.94 1.88
CA VAL A 320 -23.62 -4.76 3.08
C VAL A 320 -25.08 -4.67 2.63
N LEU A 321 -25.96 -5.47 3.21
CA LEU A 321 -27.38 -5.49 2.92
C LEU A 321 -28.17 -4.85 4.07
N ASP A 322 -29.05 -3.92 3.74
CA ASP A 322 -30.14 -3.47 4.62
C ASP A 322 -31.35 -4.36 4.35
N LEU A 323 -31.60 -5.37 5.21
CA LEU A 323 -32.69 -6.31 5.01
C LEU A 323 -33.89 -5.95 5.88
N VAL A 324 -35.04 -5.68 5.27
CA VAL A 324 -36.31 -5.54 6.00
C VAL A 324 -36.83 -6.91 6.47
N PRO A 325 -37.80 -6.99 7.40
CA PRO A 325 -38.31 -8.27 7.90
C PRO A 325 -38.73 -9.20 6.76
N LYS A 326 -38.29 -10.47 6.81
CA LYS A 326 -38.62 -11.53 5.83
C LYS A 326 -38.16 -11.27 4.39
N GLU A 327 -37.45 -10.18 4.13
CA GLU A 327 -36.88 -9.91 2.82
C GLU A 327 -35.85 -10.98 2.44
N THR A 328 -35.84 -11.33 1.16
CA THR A 328 -34.82 -12.19 0.56
C THR A 328 -34.14 -11.46 -0.59
N VAL A 329 -32.81 -11.42 -0.58
CA VAL A 329 -32.01 -10.79 -1.62
C VAL A 329 -31.13 -11.84 -2.30
N ARG A 330 -31.23 -11.92 -3.63
CA ARG A 330 -30.34 -12.73 -4.47
C ARG A 330 -28.99 -12.05 -4.62
N LEU A 331 -27.92 -12.79 -4.40
CA LEU A 331 -26.55 -12.34 -4.62
C LEU A 331 -25.84 -13.25 -5.62
N SER A 332 -24.92 -12.68 -6.39
CA SER A 332 -24.10 -13.43 -7.33
C SER A 332 -22.73 -12.78 -7.51
N LYS A 333 -21.69 -13.59 -7.69
CA LYS A 333 -20.36 -13.16 -8.08
C LYS A 333 -19.73 -14.14 -9.07
N THR A 334 -19.19 -13.59 -10.15
CA THR A 334 -18.33 -14.35 -11.08
C THR A 334 -16.87 -14.18 -10.71
N VAL A 335 -16.14 -15.29 -10.63
CA VAL A 335 -14.71 -15.36 -10.32
C VAL A 335 -13.97 -15.99 -11.50
N SER A 336 -12.90 -15.36 -11.95
CA SER A 336 -12.01 -15.95 -12.97
C SER A 336 -10.96 -16.85 -12.30
N THR A 337 -10.65 -17.96 -12.98
CA THR A 337 -9.58 -18.91 -12.62
C THR A 337 -8.37 -18.76 -13.54
N ALA A 338 -8.26 -17.63 -14.26
CA ALA A 338 -7.10 -17.32 -15.09
C ALA A 338 -5.84 -17.14 -14.25
N GLU A 339 -4.73 -17.67 -14.75
CA GLU A 339 -3.43 -17.50 -14.11
C GLU A 339 -3.05 -16.02 -14.04
N MET A 340 -2.55 -15.62 -12.88
CA MET A 340 -2.04 -14.28 -12.66
C MET A 340 -0.61 -14.37 -12.15
N THR A 341 0.20 -13.36 -12.43
CA THR A 341 1.57 -13.25 -11.87
C THR A 341 1.58 -13.31 -10.33
N THR A 342 0.48 -12.92 -9.68
CA THR A 342 0.32 -12.91 -8.22
C THR A 342 -0.45 -14.13 -7.67
N ARG A 343 -0.97 -15.01 -8.53
CA ARG A 343 -1.76 -16.17 -8.11
C ARG A 343 -1.68 -17.30 -9.13
N LYS A 344 -1.05 -18.39 -8.70
CA LYS A 344 -1.14 -19.69 -9.38
C LYS A 344 -2.34 -20.47 -8.87
N HIS A 345 -3.04 -21.11 -9.78
CA HIS A 345 -4.14 -22.02 -9.48
C HIS A 345 -3.65 -23.48 -9.50
N HIS A 346 -4.32 -24.34 -8.74
CA HIS A 346 -4.00 -25.76 -8.65
C HIS A 346 -5.29 -26.55 -8.81
N ALA A 347 -5.24 -27.68 -9.51
CA ALA A 347 -6.41 -28.53 -9.72
C ALA A 347 -6.92 -29.11 -8.40
N GLY A 348 -8.21 -29.46 -8.35
CA GLY A 348 -8.86 -30.09 -7.19
C GLY A 348 -10.14 -29.38 -6.74
N ALA A 349 -10.74 -29.90 -5.66
CA ALA A 349 -11.98 -29.39 -5.10
C ALA A 349 -11.77 -28.09 -4.32
N HIS A 350 -12.45 -27.03 -4.76
CA HIS A 350 -12.44 -25.70 -4.16
C HIS A 350 -13.75 -25.44 -3.43
N GLN A 351 -13.74 -25.50 -2.10
CA GLN A 351 -14.90 -25.16 -1.27
C GLN A 351 -15.18 -23.66 -1.31
N VAL A 352 -16.47 -23.32 -1.28
CA VAL A 352 -16.97 -21.94 -1.21
C VAL A 352 -17.86 -21.78 0.01
N ASP A 353 -17.57 -20.76 0.82
CA ASP A 353 -18.39 -20.35 1.95
C ASP A 353 -18.93 -18.93 1.73
N VAL A 354 -20.12 -18.66 2.24
CA VAL A 354 -20.59 -17.29 2.49
C VAL A 354 -20.23 -16.90 3.91
N LEU A 355 -19.87 -15.65 4.12
CA LEU A 355 -19.62 -15.07 5.43
C LEU A 355 -20.71 -14.05 5.73
N LEU A 356 -21.55 -14.30 6.73
CA LEU A 356 -22.54 -13.35 7.23
C LEU A 356 -22.07 -12.77 8.55
N ASN A 357 -21.81 -11.46 8.59
CA ASN A 357 -21.19 -10.80 9.76
C ASN A 357 -19.93 -11.54 10.24
N GLY A 358 -19.13 -12.04 9.28
CA GLY A 358 -17.90 -12.80 9.54
C GLY A 358 -18.09 -14.29 9.85
N GLN A 359 -19.33 -14.78 10.01
CA GLN A 359 -19.61 -16.19 10.30
C GLN A 359 -19.77 -17.00 9.02
N ALA A 360 -18.96 -18.05 8.88
CA ALA A 360 -18.93 -18.89 7.68
C ALA A 360 -20.11 -19.87 7.63
N ARG A 361 -20.69 -20.02 6.44
CA ARG A 361 -21.65 -21.07 6.09
C ARG A 361 -21.27 -21.64 4.73
N VAL A 362 -21.24 -22.97 4.64
CA VAL A 362 -20.87 -23.68 3.41
C VAL A 362 -21.93 -23.44 2.34
N LEU A 363 -21.51 -22.98 1.15
CA LEU A 363 -22.37 -22.88 -0.03
C LEU A 363 -22.25 -24.12 -0.92
N GLY A 364 -21.06 -24.73 -0.97
CA GLY A 364 -20.76 -25.88 -1.82
C GLY A 364 -19.30 -25.89 -2.27
N ALA A 365 -19.02 -26.52 -3.40
CA ALA A 365 -17.69 -26.56 -4.01
C ALA A 365 -17.77 -26.62 -5.54
N PHE A 366 -16.66 -26.27 -6.20
CA PHE A 366 -16.41 -26.59 -7.61
C PHE A 366 -15.08 -27.33 -7.76
N GLU A 367 -14.99 -28.20 -8.76
CA GLU A 367 -13.76 -28.88 -9.15
C GLU A 367 -13.01 -28.03 -10.17
N LEU A 368 -11.76 -27.66 -9.88
CA LEU A 368 -10.89 -27.00 -10.85
C LEU A 368 -10.06 -28.05 -11.59
N VAL A 369 -10.14 -28.08 -12.92
CA VAL A 369 -9.35 -28.98 -13.77
C VAL A 369 -8.39 -28.18 -14.64
N ALA A 370 -7.29 -28.83 -15.03
CA ALA A 370 -6.28 -28.25 -15.91
C ALA A 370 -6.87 -27.83 -17.25
#